data_AF-A0A1P8B930-F1
#
_entry.id   AF-A0A1P8B930-F1
#
_cell.length_a   1.000
_cell.length_b   1.000
_cell.length_c   1.000
_cell.angle_alpha   90.00
_cell.angle_beta   90.00
_cell.angle_gamma   90.00
#
_symmetry.space_group_name_H-M   'P 1'
#
loop_
_entity.id
_entity.type
_entity.pdbx_description
1 polymer ?
#
loop_
_entity_poly.entity_id
_entity_poly.type
_entity_poly.pdbx_seq_one_letter_code
_entity_poly.pdbx_strand_id
1 'polypeptide(L)'
;MQLTNKTTTQCVAFKVKTTNPRKYCVRPNTGVVLPGDSCNVTVTMQAQKEAPLDMQCKDKFLVQTVVVSDGTTSKEVLAEMFNKEAGRVIEDFKLRVVYIPANPPSPVPEGSEEGNSPMASLNDIASQSASLFDDVSRTFEETSEKSSEAWSMISKLTEEKTSATQQSQKLRLELEMLRKETSKKQSGGHSLLLMLLVGLLGCVIGYLLNRI
;
A
#
# COMPACT_ATOMS: atom_id res chain seq x y z
N MET A 1 0.29 -9.83 -5.96
CA MET A 1 0.65 -10.86 -4.96
C MET A 1 0.85 -12.18 -5.67
N GLN A 2 1.66 -13.10 -5.13
CA GLN A 2 1.87 -14.42 -5.70
C GLN A 2 1.33 -15.49 -4.74
N LEU A 3 0.54 -16.43 -5.27
CA LEU A 3 0.03 -17.59 -4.55
C LEU A 3 0.81 -18.82 -5.02
N THR A 4 1.41 -19.57 -4.10
CA THR A 4 2.22 -20.76 -4.42
C THR A 4 1.60 -21.98 -3.77
N ASN A 5 1.32 -23.01 -4.57
CA ASN A 5 0.89 -24.30 -4.06
C ASN A 5 2.11 -25.13 -3.67
N LYS A 6 2.31 -25.32 -2.37
CA LYS A 6 3.45 -26.10 -1.83
C LYS A 6 3.20 -27.60 -1.77
N THR A 7 1.99 -28.06 -2.10
CA THR A 7 1.68 -29.49 -2.09
C THR A 7 2.29 -30.16 -3.32
N THR A 8 2.63 -31.45 -3.18
CA THR A 8 3.29 -32.23 -4.24
C THR A 8 2.31 -33.02 -5.10
N THR A 9 1.08 -33.22 -4.62
CA THR A 9 0.11 -34.14 -5.24
C THR A 9 -1.27 -33.56 -5.48
N GLN A 10 -1.62 -32.41 -4.88
CA GLN A 10 -2.99 -31.92 -4.87
C GLN A 10 -3.13 -30.57 -5.59
N CYS A 11 -4.15 -30.47 -6.43
CA CYS A 11 -4.56 -29.20 -7.00
C CYS A 11 -5.28 -28.35 -5.96
N VAL A 12 -5.03 -27.03 -5.96
CA VAL A 12 -5.66 -26.10 -5.02
C VAL A 12 -6.40 -25.02 -5.78
N ALA A 13 -7.71 -24.93 -5.59
CA ALA A 13 -8.50 -23.81 -6.07
C ALA A 13 -8.43 -22.65 -5.06
N PHE A 14 -8.42 -21.42 -5.56
CA PHE A 14 -8.43 -20.22 -4.74
C PHE A 14 -9.53 -19.26 -5.17
N LYS A 15 -9.99 -18.45 -4.21
CA LYS A 15 -10.92 -17.33 -4.42
C LYS A 15 -10.50 -16.13 -3.59
N VAL A 16 -10.39 -14.97 -4.22
CA VAL A 16 -10.01 -13.71 -3.59
C VAL A 16 -11.25 -12.84 -3.39
N LYS A 17 -11.49 -12.44 -2.15
CA LYS A 17 -12.58 -11.55 -1.74
C LYS A 17 -11.99 -10.29 -1.11
N THR A 18 -12.71 -9.20 -1.14
CA THR A 18 -12.31 -7.92 -0.52
C THR A 18 -13.47 -7.30 0.23
N THR A 19 -13.17 -6.54 1.27
CA THR A 19 -14.16 -5.73 1.99
C THR A 19 -14.63 -4.51 1.19
N ASN A 20 -13.96 -4.17 0.08
CA ASN A 20 -14.29 -3.00 -0.74
C ASN A 20 -14.20 -3.28 -2.26
N PRO A 21 -15.14 -4.05 -2.82
CA PRO A 21 -15.07 -4.51 -4.22
C PRO A 21 -15.23 -3.40 -5.26
N ARG A 22 -15.76 -2.23 -4.89
CA ARG A 22 -15.85 -1.07 -5.80
C ARG A 22 -14.49 -0.42 -6.02
N LYS A 23 -13.64 -0.44 -4.99
CA LYS A 23 -12.34 0.22 -4.98
C LYS A 23 -11.23 -0.61 -5.60
N TYR A 24 -11.37 -1.94 -5.61
CA TYR A 24 -10.32 -2.85 -6.07
C TYR A 24 -10.78 -3.72 -7.22
N CYS A 25 -9.94 -3.85 -8.23
CA CYS A 25 -10.05 -4.88 -9.25
C CYS A 25 -9.01 -5.97 -8.97
N VAL A 26 -9.43 -7.24 -9.00
CA VAL A 26 -8.56 -8.39 -8.75
C VAL A 26 -8.59 -9.31 -9.96
N ARG A 27 -7.41 -9.64 -10.50
CA ARG A 27 -7.27 -10.50 -11.69
C ARG A 27 -6.08 -11.48 -11.55
N PRO A 28 -6.30 -12.79 -11.68
CA PRO A 28 -7.60 -13.47 -11.56
C PRO A 28 -8.15 -13.36 -10.12
N ASN A 29 -9.48 -13.34 -9.95
CA ASN A 29 -10.10 -13.40 -8.62
C ASN A 29 -10.38 -14.84 -8.15
N THR A 30 -10.40 -15.79 -9.08
CA THR A 30 -10.64 -17.22 -8.85
C THR A 30 -9.78 -18.01 -9.82
N GLY A 31 -9.26 -19.16 -9.41
CA GLY A 31 -8.48 -20.03 -10.28
C GLY A 31 -8.02 -21.30 -9.57
N VAL A 32 -7.27 -22.13 -10.30
CA VAL A 32 -6.64 -23.35 -9.78
C VAL A 32 -5.13 -23.23 -9.91
N VAL A 33 -4.39 -23.69 -8.90
CA VAL A 33 -2.93 -23.78 -8.89
C VAL A 33 -2.54 -25.24 -8.76
N LEU A 34 -1.79 -25.74 -9.73
CA LEU A 34 -1.30 -27.13 -9.78
C LEU A 34 -0.27 -27.39 -8.67
N PRO A 35 0.01 -28.66 -8.33
CA PRO A 35 1.05 -28.99 -7.34
C PRO A 35 2.41 -28.39 -7.72
N GLY A 36 3.06 -27.71 -6.79
CA GLY A 36 4.35 -27.04 -7.01
C GLY A 36 4.31 -25.73 -7.81
N ASP A 37 3.17 -25.39 -8.42
CA ASP A 37 3.04 -24.20 -9.26
C ASP A 37 2.72 -22.92 -8.46
N SER A 38 2.78 -21.78 -9.16
CA SER A 38 2.43 -20.46 -8.62
C SER A 38 1.54 -19.66 -9.56
N CYS A 39 0.67 -18.84 -8.99
CA CYS A 39 -0.22 -17.93 -9.70
C CYS A 39 0.00 -16.48 -9.23
N ASN A 40 0.19 -15.58 -10.19
CA ASN A 40 0.28 -14.15 -9.92
C ASN A 40 -1.13 -13.52 -9.94
N VAL A 41 -1.53 -12.98 -8.80
CA VAL A 41 -2.77 -12.23 -8.64
C VAL A 41 -2.47 -10.74 -8.62
N THR A 42 -2.96 -10.04 -9.63
CA THR A 42 -2.87 -8.59 -9.75
C THR A 42 -4.03 -7.93 -9.03
N VAL A 43 -3.72 -7.00 -8.13
CA VAL A 43 -4.70 -6.18 -7.40
C VAL A 43 -4.44 -4.74 -7.78
N THR A 44 -5.39 -4.11 -8.45
CA THR A 44 -5.34 -2.67 -8.79
C THR A 44 -6.38 -1.92 -8.00
N MET A 45 -5.99 -0.76 -7.46
CA MET A 45 -6.91 0.16 -6.81
C MET A 45 -7.40 1.17 -7.84
N GLN A 46 -8.68 1.54 -7.79
CA GLN A 46 -9.16 2.69 -8.52
C GLN A 46 -8.43 3.96 -8.07
N ALA A 47 -8.11 4.84 -9.02
CA ALA A 47 -7.46 6.11 -8.73
C ALA A 47 -8.32 6.92 -7.75
N GLN A 48 -7.69 7.41 -6.68
CA GLN A 48 -8.35 8.29 -5.71
C GLN A 48 -8.13 9.73 -6.13
N LYS A 49 -9.17 10.57 -5.98
CA LYS A 49 -9.08 12.00 -6.31
C LYS A 49 -8.23 12.77 -5.30
N GLU A 50 -8.22 12.33 -4.04
CA GLU A 50 -7.51 12.97 -2.93
C GLU A 50 -7.00 11.89 -1.98
N ALA A 51 -5.82 12.11 -1.40
CA ALA A 51 -5.25 11.19 -0.42
C ALA A 51 -6.07 11.25 0.88
N PRO A 52 -6.44 10.11 1.49
CA PRO A 52 -7.10 10.11 2.79
C PRO A 52 -6.23 10.82 3.83
N LEU A 53 -6.80 11.78 4.57
CA LEU A 53 -6.10 12.66 5.52
C LEU A 53 -5.27 11.90 6.57
N ASP A 54 -5.72 10.72 6.96
CA ASP A 54 -5.06 9.89 7.97
C ASP A 54 -4.16 8.79 7.36
N MET A 55 -4.13 8.67 6.03
CA MET A 55 -3.50 7.57 5.29
C MET A 55 -3.88 6.17 5.82
N GLN A 56 -5.03 6.03 6.49
CA GLN A 56 -5.45 4.73 7.02
C GLN A 56 -6.30 3.99 5.99
N CYS A 57 -5.94 2.73 5.75
CA CYS A 57 -6.76 1.82 4.97
C CYS A 57 -7.32 0.73 5.89
N LYS A 58 -8.66 0.66 6.00
CA LYS A 58 -9.34 -0.39 6.76
C LYS A 58 -9.63 -1.63 5.91
N ASP A 59 -9.39 -1.53 4.61
CA ASP A 59 -9.73 -2.58 3.64
C ASP A 59 -8.90 -3.84 3.87
N LYS A 60 -9.53 -4.99 3.59
CA LYS A 60 -8.94 -6.30 3.78
C LYS A 60 -9.22 -7.17 2.58
N PHE A 61 -8.26 -8.03 2.25
CA PHE A 61 -8.45 -9.12 1.31
C PHE A 61 -8.51 -10.44 2.06
N LEU A 62 -9.32 -11.35 1.55
CA LEU A 62 -9.44 -12.72 2.02
C LEU A 62 -9.15 -13.63 0.82
N VAL A 63 -8.12 -14.45 0.92
CA VAL A 63 -7.85 -15.54 -0.01
C VAL A 63 -8.38 -16.81 0.62
N GLN A 64 -9.40 -17.41 0.03
CA GLN A 64 -9.90 -18.72 0.43
C GLN A 64 -9.30 -19.76 -0.51
N THR A 65 -8.86 -20.88 0.04
CA THR A 65 -8.35 -22.01 -0.75
C THR A 65 -9.07 -23.29 -0.38
N VAL A 66 -9.17 -24.19 -1.35
CA VAL A 66 -9.76 -25.51 -1.19
C VAL A 66 -9.00 -26.51 -2.05
N VAL A 67 -8.76 -27.70 -1.49
CA VAL A 67 -8.18 -28.81 -2.24
C VAL A 67 -9.23 -29.34 -3.23
N VAL A 68 -8.83 -29.49 -4.49
CA VAL A 68 -9.70 -29.97 -5.58
C VAL A 68 -9.10 -31.19 -6.26
N SER A 69 -9.97 -31.96 -6.93
CA SER A 69 -9.56 -33.14 -7.69
C SER A 69 -8.73 -32.76 -8.91
N ASP A 70 -7.85 -33.67 -9.32
CA ASP A 70 -7.02 -33.50 -10.51
C ASP A 70 -7.89 -33.34 -11.76
N GLY A 71 -7.51 -32.39 -12.62
CA GLY A 71 -8.27 -32.05 -13.83
C GLY A 71 -9.31 -30.95 -13.66
N THR A 72 -9.56 -30.46 -12.43
CA THR A 72 -10.45 -29.31 -12.20
C THR A 72 -9.90 -28.07 -12.91
N THR A 73 -10.67 -27.53 -13.87
CA THR A 73 -10.27 -26.32 -14.60
C THR A 73 -10.75 -25.06 -13.89
N SER A 74 -10.06 -23.93 -14.06
CA SER A 74 -10.47 -22.62 -13.50
C SER A 74 -11.91 -22.20 -13.82
N LYS A 75 -12.51 -22.70 -14.92
CA LYS A 75 -13.92 -22.45 -15.28
C LYS A 75 -14.92 -23.28 -14.48
N GLU A 76 -14.49 -24.42 -13.96
CA GLU A 76 -15.30 -25.36 -13.18
C GLU A 76 -15.24 -25.07 -11.68
N VAL A 77 -14.43 -24.09 -11.27
CA VAL A 77 -14.37 -23.63 -9.89
C VAL A 77 -15.67 -22.92 -9.53
N LEU A 78 -16.63 -23.68 -9.02
CA LEU A 78 -17.93 -23.20 -8.59
C LEU A 78 -17.85 -22.53 -7.21
N ALA A 79 -18.74 -21.56 -6.97
CA ALA A 79 -18.84 -20.91 -5.67
C ALA A 79 -19.13 -21.91 -4.53
N GLU A 80 -19.85 -22.98 -4.85
CA GLU A 80 -20.22 -24.05 -3.92
C GLU A 80 -19.01 -24.80 -3.36
N MET A 81 -17.91 -24.89 -4.12
CA MET A 81 -16.66 -25.52 -3.67
C MET A 81 -16.05 -24.80 -2.46
N PHE A 82 -16.41 -23.54 -2.21
CA PHE A 82 -15.97 -22.77 -1.05
C PHE A 82 -16.99 -22.74 0.09
N ASN A 83 -18.01 -23.60 0.04
CA ASN A 83 -18.92 -23.83 1.16
C ASN A 83 -18.35 -24.91 2.08
N LYS A 84 -18.52 -24.71 3.40
CA LYS A 84 -18.11 -25.69 4.41
C LYS A 84 -19.03 -26.91 4.33
N GLU A 85 -18.48 -28.03 3.92
CA GLU A 85 -19.14 -29.34 3.81
C GLU A 85 -18.31 -30.39 4.56
N ALA A 86 -18.95 -31.48 4.99
CA ALA A 86 -18.27 -32.56 5.69
C ALA A 86 -17.16 -33.16 4.80
N GLY A 87 -15.93 -33.19 5.31
CA GLY A 87 -14.76 -33.71 4.58
C GLY A 87 -14.02 -32.70 3.71
N ARG A 88 -14.52 -31.46 3.56
CA ARG A 88 -13.85 -30.40 2.81
C ARG A 88 -13.09 -29.46 3.74
N VAL A 89 -11.80 -29.31 3.50
CA VAL A 89 -10.95 -28.34 4.21
C VAL A 89 -10.86 -27.07 3.38
N ILE A 90 -11.34 -25.96 3.95
CA ILE A 90 -11.21 -24.61 3.39
C ILE A 90 -10.26 -23.84 4.29
N GLU A 91 -9.20 -23.30 3.70
CA GLU A 91 -8.27 -22.42 4.41
C GLU A 91 -8.50 -20.96 4.02
N ASP A 92 -8.44 -20.09 5.02
CA ASP A 92 -8.71 -18.67 4.89
C ASP A 92 -7.46 -17.86 5.24
N PHE A 93 -6.96 -17.06 4.30
CA PHE A 93 -5.80 -16.18 4.51
C PHE A 93 -6.19 -14.71 4.37
N LYS A 94 -6.03 -13.95 5.47
CA LYS A 94 -6.50 -12.56 5.57
C LYS A 94 -5.34 -11.57 5.46
N LEU A 95 -5.44 -10.67 4.48
CA LEU A 95 -4.47 -9.62 4.20
C LEU A 95 -5.06 -8.24 4.56
N ARG A 96 -4.24 -7.37 5.14
CA ARG A 96 -4.59 -5.96 5.37
C ARG A 96 -3.95 -5.09 4.31
N VAL A 97 -4.69 -4.10 3.80
CA VAL A 97 -4.15 -3.07 2.91
C VAL A 97 -3.53 -1.98 3.77
N VAL A 98 -2.35 -1.50 3.39
CA VAL A 98 -1.65 -0.38 4.03
C VAL A 98 -1.29 0.63 2.95
N TYR A 99 -1.49 1.90 3.22
CA TYR A 99 -1.03 2.97 2.34
C TYR A 99 0.39 3.37 2.68
N ILE A 100 1.20 3.52 1.65
CA ILE A 100 2.57 3.98 1.74
C ILE A 100 2.64 5.24 0.86
N PRO A 101 3.09 6.38 1.41
CA PRO A 101 3.27 7.58 0.61
C PRO A 101 4.28 7.30 -0.50
N ALA A 102 4.02 7.83 -1.70
CA ALA A 102 4.99 7.75 -2.77
C ALA A 102 6.26 8.48 -2.34
N ASN A 103 7.43 7.87 -2.57
CA ASN A 103 8.67 8.64 -2.53
C ASN A 103 8.57 9.74 -3.60
N PRO A 104 9.07 10.96 -3.32
CA PRO A 104 9.06 12.02 -4.31
C PRO A 104 9.74 11.51 -5.58
N PRO A 105 9.17 11.74 -6.77
CA PRO A 105 9.80 11.33 -8.02
C PRO A 105 11.20 11.95 -8.05
N SER A 106 12.21 11.12 -8.33
CA SER A 106 13.55 11.64 -8.62
C SER A 106 13.41 12.71 -9.70
N PRO A 107 14.06 13.88 -9.58
CA PRO A 107 13.94 14.94 -10.57
C PRO A 107 14.34 14.37 -11.93
N VAL A 108 13.35 14.13 -12.79
CA VAL A 108 13.59 13.82 -14.19
C VAL A 108 13.91 15.18 -14.82
N PRO A 109 15.09 15.36 -15.43
CA PRO A 109 15.34 16.56 -16.20
C PRO A 109 14.22 16.67 -17.24
N GLU A 110 13.40 17.72 -17.13
CA GLU A 110 12.45 18.07 -18.18
C GLU A 110 13.28 18.42 -19.42
N GLY A 111 13.47 17.44 -20.29
CA GLY A 111 13.86 17.71 -21.66
C GLY A 111 12.75 18.56 -22.25
N SER A 112 13.08 19.77 -22.68
CA SER A 112 12.21 20.66 -23.42
C SER A 112 11.65 19.93 -24.65
N GLU A 113 10.44 19.39 -24.54
CA GLU A 113 9.68 18.93 -25.70
C GLU A 113 9.03 20.15 -26.35
N GLU A 114 9.84 20.96 -27.02
CA GLU A 114 9.32 21.86 -28.05
C GLU A 114 8.76 20.99 -29.17
N GLY A 115 7.45 21.16 -29.36
CA GLY A 115 6.63 20.23 -30.10
C GLY A 115 7.01 20.12 -31.56
N ASN A 116 6.75 18.94 -32.12
CA ASN A 116 6.37 18.80 -33.51
C ASN A 116 5.43 17.59 -33.65
N SER A 117 4.17 17.90 -33.88
CA SER A 117 3.14 16.94 -34.31
C SER A 117 3.27 16.77 -35.83
N PRO A 118 3.47 15.55 -36.38
CA PRO A 118 3.40 15.35 -37.82
C PRO A 118 2.01 14.84 -38.21
N MET A 119 1.22 15.70 -38.86
CA MET A 119 0.09 15.27 -39.69
C MET A 119 0.20 15.94 -41.06
N ALA A 120 -0.06 15.14 -42.10
CA ALA A 120 -0.29 15.48 -43.52
C ALA A 120 0.93 15.48 -44.49
N SER A 121 1.04 14.33 -45.18
CA SER A 121 1.05 14.13 -46.65
C SER A 121 2.00 14.89 -47.61
N LEU A 122 2.85 14.08 -48.27
CA LEU A 122 3.17 13.97 -49.72
C LEU A 122 3.71 15.15 -50.57
N ASN A 123 4.83 14.81 -51.27
CA ASN A 123 5.42 15.32 -52.53
C ASN A 123 6.16 16.68 -52.49
N ASP A 124 7.27 16.97 -53.17
CA ASP A 124 8.15 16.27 -54.13
C ASP A 124 9.55 16.98 -54.16
N ILE A 125 10.61 16.18 -54.32
CA ILE A 125 11.84 16.33 -55.14
C ILE A 125 12.54 17.72 -55.35
N ALA A 126 13.84 17.72 -55.02
CA ALA A 126 15.03 18.39 -55.61
C ALA A 126 15.52 19.80 -55.17
N SER A 127 16.71 19.76 -54.53
CA SER A 127 17.98 20.46 -54.87
C SER A 127 18.34 21.86 -54.31
N GLN A 128 19.65 21.97 -53.97
CA GLN A 128 20.53 23.15 -53.70
C GLN A 128 20.63 23.60 -52.23
N SER A 129 21.71 23.31 -51.47
CA SER A 129 23.14 23.71 -51.53
C SER A 129 23.47 25.05 -50.84
N ALA A 130 24.21 24.92 -49.73
CA ALA A 130 25.23 25.81 -49.17
C ALA A 130 24.89 27.27 -48.80
N SER A 131 24.98 27.57 -47.49
CA SER A 131 25.26 28.86 -46.80
C SER A 131 24.48 28.83 -45.46
N LEU A 132 25.01 29.04 -44.25
CA LEU A 132 26.21 29.68 -43.75
C LEU A 132 26.53 29.13 -42.35
N PHE A 133 27.79 28.82 -42.12
CA PHE A 133 28.40 28.82 -40.80
C PHE A 133 28.62 30.28 -40.41
N ASP A 134 27.79 30.85 -39.52
CA ASP A 134 28.17 32.06 -38.76
C ASP A 134 27.17 32.33 -37.62
N ASP A 135 27.20 31.56 -36.53
CA ASP A 135 26.68 32.04 -35.22
C ASP A 135 27.22 31.23 -34.04
N VAL A 136 28.54 30.96 -34.04
CA VAL A 136 29.23 30.31 -32.91
C VAL A 136 30.30 31.27 -32.41
N SER A 137 29.90 32.38 -31.78
CA SER A 137 30.84 33.24 -31.04
C SER A 137 30.22 34.21 -30.01
N ARG A 138 28.93 34.12 -29.67
CA ARG A 138 28.34 35.04 -28.67
C ARG A 138 27.51 34.34 -27.61
N THR A 139 28.12 33.46 -26.81
CA THR A 139 27.54 33.03 -25.52
C THR A 139 28.64 32.54 -24.57
N PHE A 140 29.54 33.42 -24.12
CA PHE A 140 30.52 33.08 -23.07
C PHE A 140 30.57 34.10 -21.91
N GLU A 141 29.58 35.00 -21.78
CA GLU A 141 29.54 35.97 -20.67
C GLU A 141 28.26 35.92 -19.82
N GLU A 142 27.45 34.85 -19.92
CA GLU A 142 26.20 34.71 -19.14
C GLU A 142 26.23 33.56 -18.12
N THR A 143 27.42 33.09 -17.74
CA THR A 143 27.60 31.92 -16.85
C THR A 143 27.94 32.30 -15.39
N SER A 144 28.18 33.58 -15.09
CA SER A 144 28.66 33.99 -13.75
C SER A 144 27.54 34.30 -12.75
N GLU A 145 26.51 35.04 -13.15
CA GLU A 145 25.54 35.61 -12.20
C GLU A 145 24.47 34.59 -11.75
N LYS A 146 24.05 33.73 -12.68
CA LYS A 146 23.03 32.66 -12.48
C LYS A 146 23.48 31.57 -11.51
N SER A 147 24.79 31.43 -11.31
CA SER A 147 25.40 30.53 -10.32
C SER A 147 25.06 30.99 -8.90
N SER A 148 25.13 32.30 -8.61
CA SER A 148 24.98 32.80 -7.22
C SER A 148 23.54 32.64 -6.69
N GLU A 149 22.54 32.86 -7.52
CA GLU A 149 21.12 32.68 -7.17
C GLU A 149 20.79 31.21 -6.94
N ALA A 150 21.34 30.32 -7.77
CA ALA A 150 21.19 28.88 -7.61
C ALA A 150 21.84 28.37 -6.31
N TRP A 151 23.07 28.81 -6.00
CA TRP A 151 23.75 28.45 -4.75
C TRP A 151 23.04 28.99 -3.49
N SER A 152 22.45 30.19 -3.57
CA SER A 152 21.64 30.77 -2.51
C SER A 152 20.38 29.93 -2.23
N MET A 153 19.66 29.55 -3.30
CA MET A 153 18.44 28.75 -3.19
C MET A 153 18.72 27.33 -2.67
N ILE A 154 19.82 26.71 -3.12
CA ILE A 154 20.28 25.40 -2.62
C ILE A 154 20.61 25.48 -1.12
N SER A 155 21.30 26.54 -0.68
CA SER A 155 21.69 26.70 0.72
C SER A 155 20.46 26.85 1.61
N LYS A 156 19.50 27.69 1.22
CA LYS A 156 18.24 27.89 1.94
C LYS A 156 17.40 26.61 2.03
N LEU A 157 17.25 25.88 0.92
CA LEU A 157 16.52 24.61 0.89
C LEU A 157 17.22 23.52 1.71
N THR A 158 18.55 23.52 1.76
CA THR A 158 19.32 22.58 2.58
C THR A 158 19.10 22.87 4.07
N GLU A 159 19.09 24.13 4.47
CA GLU A 159 18.79 24.56 5.83
C GLU A 159 17.34 24.25 6.26
N GLU A 160 16.36 24.51 5.38
CA GLU A 160 14.96 24.16 5.65
C GLU A 160 14.78 22.64 5.77
N LYS A 161 15.48 21.85 4.94
CA LYS A 161 15.43 20.37 4.99
C LYS A 161 16.03 19.82 6.29
N THR A 162 17.17 20.33 6.74
CA THR A 162 17.77 19.89 8.01
C THR A 162 16.89 20.29 9.20
N SER A 163 16.32 21.48 9.18
CA SER A 163 15.36 21.95 10.19
C SER A 163 14.11 21.07 10.28
N ALA A 164 13.47 20.76 9.14
CA ALA A 164 12.30 19.89 9.10
C ALA A 164 12.60 18.45 9.54
N THR A 165 13.78 17.92 9.16
CA THR A 165 14.24 16.59 9.59
C THR A 165 14.42 16.55 11.11
N GLN A 166 15.00 17.60 11.69
CA GLN A 166 15.21 17.72 13.13
C GLN A 166 13.89 17.84 13.90
N GLN A 167 12.92 18.63 13.41
CA GLN A 167 11.58 18.70 14.02
C GLN A 167 10.86 17.35 14.00
N SER A 168 10.93 16.62 12.88
CA SER A 168 10.35 15.28 12.75
C SER A 168 10.96 14.29 13.73
N GLN A 169 12.28 14.33 13.92
CA GLN A 169 12.96 13.50 14.93
C GLN A 169 12.53 13.86 16.36
N LYS A 170 12.39 15.15 16.69
CA LYS A 170 11.92 15.58 18.02
C LYS A 170 10.50 15.09 18.32
N LEU A 171 9.58 15.23 17.37
CA LEU A 171 8.20 14.75 17.52
C LEU A 171 8.14 13.23 17.75
N ARG A 172 8.99 12.46 17.06
CA ARG A 172 9.09 11.01 17.28
C ARG A 172 9.52 10.68 18.71
N LEU A 173 10.47 11.43 19.27
CA LEU A 173 10.91 11.25 20.66
C LEU A 173 9.81 11.62 21.66
N GLU A 174 9.08 12.73 21.43
CA GLU A 174 7.94 13.10 22.29
C GLU A 174 6.84 12.03 22.29
N LEU A 175 6.54 11.45 21.13
CA LEU A 175 5.57 10.35 21.02
C LEU A 175 6.02 9.09 21.78
N GLU A 176 7.30 8.74 21.76
CA GLU A 176 7.81 7.60 22.53
C GLU A 176 7.72 7.83 24.04
N MET A 177 8.01 9.05 24.50
CA MET A 177 7.88 9.40 25.91
C MET A 177 6.43 9.32 26.39
N LEU A 178 5.48 9.89 25.65
CA LEU A 178 4.04 9.83 25.99
C LEU A 178 3.49 8.40 25.98
N ARG A 179 3.96 7.55 25.05
CA ARG A 179 3.60 6.13 25.00
C ARG A 179 4.10 5.37 26.22
N LYS A 180 5.32 5.67 26.68
CA LYS A 180 5.90 5.03 27.88
C LYS A 180 5.18 5.48 29.15
N GLU A 181 4.77 6.75 29.21
CA GLU A 181 3.99 7.29 30.33
C GLU A 181 2.59 6.67 30.42
N THR A 182 1.87 6.55 29.30
CA THR A 182 0.57 5.87 29.25
C THR A 182 0.67 4.39 29.62
N SER A 183 1.73 3.70 29.17
CA SER A 183 1.98 2.30 29.54
C SER A 183 2.27 2.14 31.04
N LYS A 184 3.00 3.08 31.67
CA LYS A 184 3.28 3.07 33.11
C LYS A 184 2.04 3.37 33.95
N LYS A 185 1.11 4.19 33.44
CA LYS A 185 -0.16 4.53 34.11
C LYS A 185 -1.21 3.41 34.04
N GLN A 186 -1.08 2.48 33.08
CA GLN A 186 -2.02 1.37 32.87
C GLN A 186 -1.64 0.07 33.62
N SER A 187 -0.48 0.04 34.29
CA SER A 187 -0.03 -1.10 35.09
C SER A 187 -0.53 -1.01 36.53
N GLY A 188 -1.60 -1.76 36.84
CA GLY A 188 -1.91 -2.20 38.20
C GLY A 188 -3.04 -1.47 38.90
N GLY A 189 -4.27 -1.98 38.78
CA GLY A 189 -5.34 -1.61 39.74
C GLY A 189 -6.73 -2.09 39.37
N HIS A 190 -7.08 -2.14 38.08
CA HIS A 190 -8.48 -2.31 37.69
C HIS A 190 -9.04 -3.74 37.89
N SER A 191 -8.21 -4.79 37.85
CA SER A 191 -8.70 -6.18 38.02
C SER A 191 -8.96 -6.57 39.48
N LEU A 192 -8.06 -6.20 40.41
CA LEU A 192 -8.17 -6.58 41.82
C LEU A 192 -9.31 -5.83 42.54
N LEU A 193 -9.49 -4.54 42.24
CA LEU A 193 -10.54 -3.73 42.87
C LEU A 193 -11.95 -4.18 42.43
N LEU A 194 -12.11 -4.57 41.16
CA LEU A 194 -13.36 -5.14 40.66
C LEU A 194 -13.68 -6.49 41.31
N MET A 195 -12.69 -7.37 41.47
CA MET A 195 -12.89 -8.66 42.14
C MET A 195 -13.30 -8.48 43.61
N LEU A 196 -12.71 -7.52 44.32
CA LEU A 196 -13.08 -7.17 45.70
C LEU A 196 -14.52 -6.64 45.80
N LEU A 197 -14.93 -5.75 44.89
CA LEU A 197 -16.28 -5.20 44.85
C LEU A 197 -17.33 -6.29 44.57
N VAL A 198 -17.08 -7.17 43.60
CA VAL A 198 -17.99 -8.27 43.26
C VAL A 198 -18.11 -9.27 44.42
N GLY A 199 -17.00 -9.58 45.09
CA GLY A 199 -17.00 -10.47 46.26
C GLY A 199 -17.80 -9.91 47.44
N LEU A 200 -17.63 -8.62 47.76
CA LEU A 200 -18.40 -7.97 48.82
C LEU A 200 -19.90 -7.94 48.50
N LEU A 201 -20.27 -7.66 47.25
CA LEU A 201 -21.67 -7.66 46.82
C LEU A 201 -22.30 -9.05 46.95
N GLY A 202 -21.56 -10.10 46.61
CA GLY A 202 -21.98 -11.49 46.81
C GLY A 202 -22.19 -11.85 48.28
N CYS A 203 -21.28 -11.44 49.18
CA CYS A 203 -21.44 -11.65 50.62
C CYS A 203 -22.67 -10.95 51.18
N VAL A 204 -22.95 -9.71 50.76
CA VAL A 204 -24.13 -8.96 51.22
C VAL A 204 -25.42 -9.62 50.73
N ILE A 205 -25.49 -10.00 49.45
CA ILE A 205 -26.66 -10.69 48.89
C ILE A 205 -26.88 -12.04 49.59
N GLY A 206 -25.82 -12.82 49.79
CA GLY A 206 -25.90 -14.10 50.51
C GLY A 206 -26.35 -13.93 51.96
N TYR A 207 -25.87 -12.91 52.66
CA TYR A 207 -26.30 -12.61 54.02
C TYR A 207 -27.78 -12.19 54.09
N LEU A 208 -28.27 -11.41 53.11
CA LEU A 208 -29.68 -11.01 53.05
C LEU A 208 -30.60 -12.19 52.74
N LEU A 209 -30.21 -13.09 51.85
CA LEU A 209 -30.98 -14.30 51.50
C LEU A 209 -31.00 -15.33 52.63
N ASN A 210 -29.93 -15.41 53.44
CA ASN A 210 -29.87 -16.31 54.60
C ASN A 210 -30.63 -15.76 55.83
N ARG A 211 -31.13 -14.51 55.76
CA ARG A 211 -31.84 -13.84 56.86
C ARG A 211 -33.36 -13.75 56.61
N ILE A 212 -33.83 -14.04 55.41
CA ILE A 212 -35.25 -14.17 55.04
C ILE A 212 -35.67 -15.62 55.25
#